data_AF-A0A0F9YDH7-F1
#
_entry.id   AF-A0A0F9YDH7-F1
#
_cell.length_a   1.000
_cell.length_b   1.000
_cell.length_c   1.000
_cell.angle_alpha   90.00
_cell.angle_beta   90.00
_cell.angle_gamma   90.00
#
_symmetry.space_group_name_H-M   'P 1'
#
loop_
_entity.id
_entity.type
_entity.pdbx_description
1 polymer ?
#
loop_
_entity_poly.entity_id
_entity_poly.type
_entity_poly.pdbx_seq_one_letter_code
_entity_poly.pdbx_strand_id
1 'polypeptide(L)'
;MIILKNIKEFCFNVATLFGMGEVWGKSVLATIVSFPIIILGRFFYDVLPINIFLWIICILFLLSLIILYLAINFITEKDKSCIVLNKTIGMIFVFIGVTLRTKLVITGFVMFHIVALIAPYIFYRVFNRKIETLPAHVGIIFGNIIYGIICNIFLKLLAWIAL
;
A
#
# COMPACT_ATOMS: atom_id res chain seq x y z
N MET A 1 8.92 23.09 19.97
CA MET A 1 9.46 22.81 18.61
C MET A 1 10.14 21.43 18.51
N ILE A 2 10.86 20.97 19.54
CA ILE A 2 11.58 19.67 19.56
C ILE A 2 10.64 18.46 19.42
N ILE A 3 9.54 18.42 20.18
CA ILE A 3 8.56 17.32 20.15
C ILE A 3 7.99 17.12 18.73
N LEU A 4 7.64 18.22 18.06
CA LEU A 4 7.10 18.19 16.71
C LEU A 4 8.13 17.67 15.70
N LYS A 5 9.43 17.91 15.91
CA LYS A 5 10.51 17.38 15.06
C LYS A 5 10.63 15.85 15.23
N ASN A 6 10.64 15.37 16.46
CA ASN A 6 10.78 13.95 16.77
C ASN A 6 9.61 13.12 16.19
N ILE A 7 8.37 13.61 16.29
CA ILE A 7 7.19 12.94 15.71
C ILE A 7 7.34 12.80 14.19
N LYS A 8 7.88 13.81 13.51
CA LYS A 8 8.04 13.80 12.05
C LYS A 8 9.11 12.84 11.59
N GLU A 9 10.27 12.86 12.25
CA GLU A 9 11.35 11.91 11.97
C GLU A 9 10.85 10.47 12.18
N PHE A 10 10.07 10.24 13.24
CA PHE A 10 9.41 8.96 13.45
C PHE A 10 8.46 8.60 12.30
N CYS A 11 7.54 9.50 11.92
CA CYS A 11 6.61 9.24 10.81
C CYS A 11 7.34 8.98 9.49
N PHE A 12 8.42 9.72 9.22
CA PHE A 12 9.25 9.51 8.03
C PHE A 12 9.90 8.14 8.05
N ASN A 13 10.55 7.76 9.16
CA ASN A 13 11.16 6.44 9.31
C ASN A 13 10.13 5.34 9.11
N VAL A 14 8.92 5.46 9.68
CA VAL A 14 7.87 4.46 9.45
C VAL A 14 7.41 4.45 8.00
N ALA A 15 7.23 5.62 7.37
CA ALA A 15 6.81 5.73 5.97
C ALA A 15 7.84 5.18 4.96
N THR A 16 9.13 5.21 5.30
CA THR A 16 10.22 4.59 4.54
C THR A 16 10.52 3.15 4.94
N LEU A 17 9.74 2.57 5.88
CA LEU A 17 10.00 1.26 6.49
C LEU A 17 11.43 1.16 7.06
N PHE A 18 11.80 2.14 7.88
CA PHE A 18 13.08 2.27 8.57
C PHE A 18 14.28 2.27 7.63
N GLY A 19 14.22 3.10 6.58
CA GLY A 19 15.32 3.29 5.61
C GLY A 19 15.28 2.38 4.38
N MET A 20 14.38 1.39 4.33
CA MET A 20 14.19 0.52 3.15
C MET A 20 13.80 1.31 1.90
N GLY A 21 13.12 2.43 2.09
CA GLY A 21 12.76 3.40 1.07
C GLY A 21 13.93 4.06 0.33
N GLU A 22 15.15 3.94 0.83
CA GLU A 22 16.34 4.56 0.23
C GLU A 22 17.15 3.58 -0.63
N VAL A 23 16.84 2.28 -0.54
CA VAL A 23 17.60 1.21 -1.19
C VAL A 23 17.15 1.02 -2.65
N TRP A 24 18.03 0.50 -3.49
CA TRP A 24 17.66 0.06 -4.84
C TRP A 24 16.60 -1.05 -4.77
N GLY A 25 15.59 -1.00 -5.64
CA GLY A 25 14.48 -1.96 -5.60
C GLY A 25 13.50 -1.75 -4.44
N LYS A 26 13.54 -0.60 -3.74
CA LYS A 26 12.64 -0.21 -2.63
C LYS A 26 11.16 -0.58 -2.80
N SER A 27 10.65 -0.47 -4.03
CA SER A 27 9.27 -0.85 -4.37
C SER A 27 8.99 -2.31 -4.10
N VAL A 28 9.85 -3.18 -4.60
CA VAL A 28 9.73 -4.63 -4.50
C VAL A 28 9.95 -5.08 -3.06
N LEU A 29 10.98 -4.54 -2.41
CA LEU A 29 11.29 -4.87 -1.01
C LEU A 29 10.13 -4.54 -0.07
N ALA A 30 9.54 -3.34 -0.18
CA ALA A 30 8.39 -2.97 0.63
C ALA A 30 7.18 -3.89 0.41
N THR A 31 6.93 -4.30 -0.83
CA THR A 31 5.85 -5.27 -1.11
C THR A 31 6.17 -6.67 -0.60
N ILE A 32 7.44 -7.09 -0.54
CA ILE A 32 7.83 -8.38 0.07
C ILE A 32 7.62 -8.33 1.59
N VAL A 33 7.97 -7.21 2.24
CA VAL A 33 7.74 -6.99 3.68
C VAL A 33 6.26 -7.02 4.04
N SER A 34 5.36 -6.79 3.09
CA SER A 34 3.93 -6.94 3.33
C SER A 34 3.50 -8.40 3.58
N PHE A 35 4.23 -9.41 3.08
CA PHE A 35 3.81 -10.81 3.19
C PHE A 35 3.73 -11.31 4.64
N PRO A 36 4.72 -11.09 5.52
CA PRO A 36 4.56 -11.38 6.95
C PRO A 36 3.30 -10.77 7.55
N ILE A 37 2.97 -9.51 7.20
CA ILE A 37 1.77 -8.83 7.68
C ILE A 37 0.49 -9.51 7.16
N ILE A 38 0.48 -9.90 5.88
CA ILE A 38 -0.66 -10.61 5.26
C ILE A 38 -0.86 -11.99 5.90
N ILE A 39 0.22 -12.74 6.12
CA ILE A 39 0.17 -14.08 6.74
C ILE A 39 -0.32 -13.96 8.19
N LEU A 40 0.24 -13.03 8.97
CA LEU A 40 -0.22 -12.76 10.34
C LEU A 40 -1.68 -12.31 10.37
N GLY A 41 -2.07 -11.41 9.47
CA GLY A 41 -3.45 -10.96 9.33
C GLY A 41 -4.40 -12.13 9.07
N ARG A 42 -4.01 -13.07 8.21
CA ARG A 42 -4.82 -14.27 7.95
C ARG A 42 -4.92 -15.17 9.19
N PHE A 43 -3.82 -15.38 9.91
CA PHE A 43 -3.84 -16.13 11.16
C PHE A 43 -4.81 -15.51 12.18
N PHE A 44 -4.78 -14.18 12.34
CA PHE A 44 -5.70 -13.48 13.24
C PHE A 44 -7.16 -13.48 12.75
N TYR A 45 -7.39 -13.51 11.44
CA TYR A 45 -8.74 -13.65 10.87
C TYR A 45 -9.39 -14.97 11.29
N ASP A 46 -8.62 -16.06 11.36
CA ASP A 46 -9.13 -17.38 11.73
C ASP A 46 -9.34 -17.53 13.26
N VAL A 47 -8.65 -16.73 14.08
CA VAL A 47 -8.67 -16.83 15.56
C VAL A 47 -9.59 -15.79 16.22
N LEU A 48 -9.68 -14.58 15.68
CA LEU A 48 -10.43 -13.48 16.29
C LEU A 48 -11.86 -13.40 15.76
N PRO A 49 -12.82 -12.90 16.56
CA PRO A 49 -14.12 -12.50 16.06
C PRO A 49 -13.99 -11.49 14.91
N ILE A 50 -14.74 -11.71 13.83
CA ILE A 50 -14.67 -10.90 12.60
C ILE A 50 -14.77 -9.39 12.87
N ASN A 51 -15.65 -8.99 13.79
CA ASN A 51 -15.84 -7.59 14.15
C ASN A 51 -14.56 -6.97 14.74
N ILE A 52 -13.89 -7.68 15.65
CA ILE A 52 -12.65 -7.22 16.30
C ILE A 52 -11.54 -7.12 15.26
N PHE A 53 -11.41 -8.12 14.40
CA PHE A 53 -10.44 -8.13 13.32
C PHE A 53 -10.60 -6.93 12.38
N LEU A 54 -11.84 -6.63 11.97
CA LEU A 54 -12.14 -5.48 11.11
C LEU A 54 -11.81 -4.14 11.78
N TRP A 55 -12.11 -4.00 13.08
CA TRP A 55 -11.72 -2.80 13.85
C TRP A 55 -10.20 -2.62 13.90
N ILE A 56 -9.45 -3.69 14.16
CA ILE A 56 -7.98 -3.65 14.19
C ILE A 56 -7.43 -3.21 12.83
N ILE A 57 -7.90 -3.80 11.72
CA ILE A 57 -7.49 -3.40 10.38
C ILE A 57 -7.84 -1.94 10.10
N CYS A 58 -9.06 -1.51 10.45
CA CYS A 58 -9.50 -0.14 10.24
C CYS A 58 -8.60 0.86 10.97
N ILE A 59 -8.28 0.59 12.24
CA ILE A 59 -7.40 1.43 13.05
C ILE A 59 -5.98 1.46 12.46
N LEU A 60 -5.40 0.31 12.11
CA LEU A 60 -4.08 0.23 11.50
C LEU A 60 -4.02 0.98 10.16
N PHE A 61 -5.07 0.85 9.36
CA PHE A 61 -5.19 1.56 8.09
C PHE A 61 -5.25 3.08 8.31
N LEU A 62 -6.12 3.56 9.21
CA LEU A 62 -6.20 5.00 9.53
C LEU A 62 -4.88 5.55 10.08
N LEU A 63 -4.22 4.83 10.99
CA LEU A 63 -2.89 5.20 11.49
C LEU A 63 -1.87 5.29 10.36
N SER A 64 -1.89 4.34 9.43
CA SER A 64 -0.98 4.36 8.28
C SER A 64 -1.21 5.57 7.36
N LEU A 65 -2.47 5.99 7.17
CA LEU A 65 -2.81 7.20 6.42
C LEU A 65 -2.32 8.47 7.13
N ILE A 66 -2.48 8.54 8.46
CA ILE A 66 -1.98 9.66 9.27
C ILE A 66 -0.46 9.75 9.17
N ILE A 67 0.24 8.63 9.32
CA ILE A 67 1.71 8.57 9.21
C ILE A 67 2.16 9.03 7.82
N LEU A 68 1.52 8.55 6.75
CA LEU A 68 1.83 8.97 5.39
C LEU A 68 1.57 10.46 5.16
N TYR A 69 0.43 10.97 5.64
CA TYR A 69 0.07 12.38 5.51
C TYR A 69 1.09 13.28 6.21
N LEU A 70 1.46 12.95 7.45
CA LEU A 70 2.49 13.67 8.19
C LEU A 70 3.84 13.57 7.49
N ALA A 71 4.27 12.37 7.09
CA ALA A 71 5.55 12.19 6.40
C ALA A 71 5.65 13.02 5.12
N ILE A 72 4.63 13.01 4.25
CA ILE A 72 4.66 13.73 2.98
C ILE A 72 4.73 15.24 3.17
N ASN A 73 4.03 15.79 4.17
CA ASN A 73 3.99 17.24 4.40
C ASN A 73 5.28 17.83 4.96
N PHE A 74 6.25 16.99 5.36
CA PHE A 74 7.50 17.44 5.98
C PHE A 74 8.76 17.12 5.19
N ILE A 75 8.63 16.46 4.04
CA ILE A 75 9.76 16.07 3.22
C ILE A 75 9.81 16.88 1.92
N THR A 76 11.00 16.92 1.32
CA THR A 76 11.17 17.58 0.02
C THR A 76 10.61 16.71 -1.10
N GLU A 77 10.34 17.30 -2.27
CA GLU A 77 9.92 16.55 -3.46
C GLU A 77 10.87 15.39 -3.81
N LYS A 78 12.18 15.55 -3.56
CA LYS A 78 13.19 14.52 -3.83
C LYS A 78 12.97 13.26 -2.98
N ASP A 79 12.56 13.45 -1.73
CA ASP A 79 12.43 12.39 -0.73
C ASP A 79 11.09 11.66 -0.81
N LYS A 80 10.08 12.23 -1.51
CA LYS A 80 8.77 11.58 -1.68
C LYS A 80 8.87 10.21 -2.31
N SER A 81 9.86 10.01 -3.18
CA SER A 81 10.11 8.71 -3.81
C SER A 81 10.55 7.63 -2.80
N CYS A 82 11.06 8.01 -1.63
CA CYS A 82 11.50 7.10 -0.57
C CYS A 82 10.32 6.57 0.26
N ILE A 83 9.14 7.19 0.17
CA ILE A 83 7.95 6.66 0.83
C ILE A 83 7.52 5.37 0.12
N VAL A 84 7.51 4.28 0.89
CA VAL A 84 7.17 2.94 0.38
C VAL A 84 6.06 2.26 1.19
N LEU A 85 5.71 2.80 2.36
CA LEU A 85 4.60 2.29 3.18
C LEU A 85 3.28 2.24 2.40
N ASN A 86 3.02 3.20 1.50
CA ASN A 86 1.86 3.17 0.60
C ASN A 86 1.82 1.93 -0.31
N LYS A 87 2.97 1.41 -0.75
CA LYS A 87 3.06 0.17 -1.55
C LYS A 87 2.80 -1.07 -0.70
N THR A 88 3.27 -1.08 0.54
CA THR A 88 2.97 -2.13 1.52
C THR A 88 1.47 -2.22 1.75
N ILE A 89 0.81 -1.09 2.02
CA ILE A 89 -0.64 -1.02 2.20
C ILE A 89 -1.34 -1.49 0.93
N GLY A 90 -0.95 -0.98 -0.24
CA GLY A 90 -1.50 -1.41 -1.53
C GLY A 90 -1.43 -2.93 -1.72
N MET A 91 -0.29 -3.55 -1.41
CA MET A 91 -0.11 -5.01 -1.50
C MET A 91 -0.98 -5.77 -0.49
N ILE A 92 -1.21 -5.24 0.72
CA ILE A 92 -2.18 -5.83 1.66
C ILE A 92 -3.58 -5.86 1.03
N PHE A 93 -3.99 -4.76 0.37
CA PHE A 93 -5.27 -4.72 -0.34
C PHE A 93 -5.37 -5.73 -1.48
N VAL A 94 -4.28 -6.07 -2.17
CA VAL A 94 -4.28 -7.12 -3.22
C VAL A 94 -4.80 -8.44 -2.66
N PHE A 95 -4.39 -8.82 -1.44
CA PHE A 95 -4.65 -10.15 -0.88
C PHE A 95 -5.79 -10.20 0.15
N ILE A 96 -6.43 -9.07 0.45
CA ILE A 96 -7.51 -9.06 1.45
C ILE A 96 -8.69 -9.92 1.00
N GLY A 97 -9.03 -10.93 1.80
CA GLY A 97 -10.08 -11.90 1.48
C GLY A 97 -9.80 -12.77 0.25
N VAL A 98 -8.54 -12.91 -0.18
CA VAL A 98 -8.13 -13.84 -1.24
C VAL A 98 -7.42 -15.03 -0.59
N THR A 99 -7.75 -16.24 -1.03
CA THR A 99 -7.05 -17.44 -0.56
C THR A 99 -5.58 -17.41 -0.99
N LEU A 100 -4.64 -17.52 -0.03
CA LEU A 100 -3.21 -17.48 -0.30
C LEU A 100 -2.71 -18.82 -0.89
N ARG A 101 -3.09 -19.11 -2.14
CA ARG A 101 -2.49 -20.19 -2.94
C ARG A 101 -1.25 -19.65 -3.65
N THR A 102 -0.17 -20.42 -3.73
CA THR A 102 1.11 -19.98 -4.34
C THR A 102 0.93 -19.33 -5.71
N LYS A 103 0.09 -19.92 -6.58
CA LYS A 103 -0.24 -19.35 -7.90
C LYS A 103 -0.88 -17.96 -7.78
N LEU A 104 -1.90 -17.79 -6.93
CA LEU A 104 -2.57 -16.49 -6.73
C LEU A 104 -1.66 -15.46 -6.07
N VAL A 105 -0.79 -15.89 -5.16
CA VAL A 105 0.21 -15.01 -4.53
C VAL A 105 1.20 -14.46 -5.55
N ILE A 106 1.77 -15.31 -6.40
CA ILE A 106 2.68 -14.88 -7.46
C ILE A 106 1.94 -13.98 -8.46
N THR A 107 0.76 -14.39 -8.92
CA THR A 107 -0.05 -13.60 -9.86
C THR A 107 -0.39 -12.23 -9.28
N GLY A 108 -0.84 -12.16 -8.03
CA GLY A 108 -1.20 -10.91 -7.37
C GLY A 108 -0.02 -9.97 -7.20
N PHE A 109 1.12 -10.53 -6.79
CA PHE A 109 2.35 -9.77 -6.64
C PHE A 109 2.81 -9.15 -7.96
N VAL A 110 2.86 -9.95 -9.04
CA VAL A 110 3.27 -9.48 -10.37
C VAL A 110 2.25 -8.48 -10.91
N MET A 111 0.96 -8.78 -10.78
CA MET A 111 -0.12 -7.91 -11.25
C MET A 111 -0.08 -6.54 -10.60
N PHE A 112 0.16 -6.47 -9.29
CA PHE A 112 0.27 -5.20 -8.57
C PHE A 112 1.34 -4.29 -9.17
N HIS A 113 2.54 -4.82 -9.44
CA HIS A 113 3.62 -4.03 -10.04
C HIS A 113 3.32 -3.63 -11.50
N ILE A 114 2.69 -4.51 -12.27
CA ILE A 114 2.23 -4.18 -13.64
C ILE A 114 1.21 -3.04 -13.61
N VAL A 115 0.18 -3.14 -12.75
CA VAL A 115 -0.85 -2.11 -12.60
C VAL A 115 -0.23 -0.80 -12.11
N ALA A 116 0.65 -0.84 -11.11
CA ALA A 116 1.30 0.36 -10.59
C ALA A 116 2.19 1.06 -11.63
N LEU A 117 2.78 0.32 -12.58
CA LEU A 117 3.56 0.86 -13.69
C LEU A 117 2.68 1.49 -14.77
N ILE A 118 1.58 0.82 -15.14
CA ILE A 118 0.75 1.20 -16.28
C ILE A 118 -0.32 2.25 -15.89
N ALA A 119 -0.87 2.17 -14.69
CA ALA A 119 -2.00 2.99 -14.28
C ALA A 119 -1.74 4.49 -14.37
N PRO A 120 -0.58 5.06 -13.96
CA PRO A 120 -0.32 6.49 -14.13
C PRO A 120 -0.45 6.96 -15.58
N TYR A 121 0.00 6.14 -16.54
CA TYR A 121 -0.12 6.42 -17.97
C TYR A 121 -1.59 6.38 -18.45
N ILE A 122 -2.36 5.38 -18.01
CA ILE A 122 -3.80 5.29 -18.32
C ILE A 122 -4.54 6.49 -17.75
N PHE A 123 -4.29 6.83 -16.48
CA PHE A 123 -4.94 7.94 -15.81
C PHE A 123 -4.62 9.28 -16.49
N TYR A 124 -3.37 9.50 -16.89
CA TYR A 124 -2.96 10.68 -17.66
C TYR A 124 -3.73 10.78 -18.99
N ARG A 125 -3.88 9.65 -19.71
CA ARG A 125 -4.54 9.59 -21.02
C ARG A 125 -6.06 9.72 -20.95
N VAL A 126 -6.70 9.12 -19.95
CA VAL A 126 -8.17 9.06 -19.84
C VAL A 126 -8.75 10.30 -19.17
N PHE A 127 -8.11 10.81 -18.12
CA PHE A 127 -8.65 11.93 -17.33
C PHE A 127 -8.14 13.31 -17.77
N ASN A 128 -7.41 13.37 -18.89
CA ASN A 128 -7.04 14.60 -19.58
C ASN A 128 -6.47 15.68 -18.65
N ARG A 129 -5.42 15.33 -17.88
CA ARG A 129 -4.73 16.17 -16.88
C ARG A 129 -5.54 16.67 -15.68
N LYS A 130 -6.83 16.32 -15.53
CA LYS A 130 -7.61 16.69 -14.33
C LYS A 130 -7.05 16.09 -13.02
N ILE A 131 -6.19 15.08 -13.12
CA ILE A 131 -5.50 14.49 -11.96
C ILE A 131 -4.36 15.39 -11.44
N GLU A 132 -3.84 16.32 -12.25
CA GLU A 132 -2.83 17.30 -11.82
C GLU A 132 -3.41 18.33 -10.83
N THR A 133 -4.74 18.45 -10.73
CA THR A 133 -5.39 19.31 -9.72
C THR A 133 -5.62 18.62 -8.38
N LEU A 134 -5.47 17.29 -8.31
CA LEU A 134 -5.46 16.59 -7.03
C LEU A 134 -4.15 16.93 -6.29
N PRO A 135 -4.21 17.19 -4.98
CA PRO A 135 -3.01 17.45 -4.23
C PRO A 135 -2.06 16.26 -4.39
N ALA A 136 -0.81 16.51 -4.81
CA ALA A 136 0.16 15.46 -5.15
C ALA A 136 0.32 14.40 -4.04
N HIS A 137 0.12 14.80 -2.78
CA HIS A 137 0.17 13.92 -1.62
C HIS A 137 -0.98 12.88 -1.58
N VAL A 138 -2.19 13.25 -2.00
CA VAL A 138 -3.34 12.34 -2.06
C VAL A 138 -3.11 11.27 -3.14
N GLY A 139 -2.61 11.68 -4.30
CA GLY A 139 -2.31 10.77 -5.41
C GLY A 139 -1.29 9.69 -5.04
N ILE A 140 -0.23 10.06 -4.31
CA ILE A 140 0.81 9.12 -3.87
C ILE A 140 0.26 8.08 -2.89
N ILE A 141 -0.60 8.49 -1.95
CA ILE A 141 -1.15 7.60 -0.93
C ILE A 141 -2.22 6.68 -1.54
N PHE A 142 -3.22 7.27 -2.20
CA PHE A 142 -4.39 6.53 -2.66
C PHE A 142 -4.13 5.75 -3.94
N GLY A 143 -3.16 6.14 -4.77
CA GLY A 143 -2.84 5.42 -6.02
C GLY A 143 -2.55 3.94 -5.78
N ASN A 144 -1.61 3.62 -4.88
CA ASN A 144 -1.26 2.23 -4.58
C ASN A 144 -2.40 1.45 -3.90
N ILE A 145 -3.26 2.11 -3.12
CA ILE A 145 -4.45 1.49 -2.52
C ILE A 145 -5.44 1.10 -3.64
N ILE A 146 -5.72 2.03 -4.56
CA ILE A 146 -6.60 1.77 -5.71
C ILE A 146 -6.05 0.64 -6.57
N TYR A 147 -4.74 0.62 -6.84
CA TYR A 147 -4.10 -0.46 -7.59
C TYR A 147 -4.26 -1.81 -6.88
N GLY A 148 -4.10 -1.83 -5.55
CA GLY A 148 -4.35 -3.00 -4.72
C GLY A 148 -5.78 -3.51 -4.84
N ILE A 149 -6.78 -2.62 -4.76
CA ILE A 149 -8.19 -2.96 -4.90
C ILE A 149 -8.49 -3.53 -6.30
N ILE A 150 -7.97 -2.91 -7.36
CA ILE A 150 -8.15 -3.40 -8.74
C ILE A 150 -7.58 -4.82 -8.88
N CYS A 151 -6.37 -5.06 -8.37
CA CYS A 151 -5.75 -6.37 -8.38
C CYS A 151 -6.55 -7.39 -7.55
N ASN A 152 -7.09 -6.98 -6.40
CA ASN A 152 -7.92 -7.83 -5.55
C ASN A 152 -9.18 -8.32 -6.28
N ILE A 153 -9.90 -7.40 -6.94
CA ILE A 153 -11.09 -7.73 -7.71
C ILE A 153 -10.74 -8.74 -8.80
N PHE A 154 -9.64 -8.52 -9.52
CA PHE A 154 -9.19 -9.44 -10.57
C PHE A 154 -8.78 -10.81 -10.02
N LEU A 155 -8.04 -10.86 -8.91
CA LEU A 155 -7.68 -12.12 -8.26
C LEU A 155 -8.90 -12.89 -7.78
N LYS A 156 -9.92 -12.22 -7.25
CA LYS A 156 -11.18 -12.86 -6.84
C LYS A 156 -11.92 -13.45 -8.04
N LEU A 157 -11.95 -12.73 -9.18
CA LEU A 157 -12.52 -13.26 -10.42
C LEU A 157 -11.76 -14.50 -10.91
N LEU A 158 -10.43 -14.45 -10.92
CA LEU A 158 -9.61 -15.60 -11.29
C LEU A 158 -9.80 -16.79 -10.34
N ALA A 159 -9.84 -16.54 -9.03
CA ALA A 159 -10.07 -17.57 -8.04
C ALA A 159 -11.46 -18.21 -8.21
N TRP A 160 -12.47 -17.41 -8.56
CA TRP A 160 -13.83 -17.90 -8.81
C TRP A 160 -13.93 -18.75 -10.09
N ILE A 161 -13.20 -18.40 -11.16
CA ILE A 161 -13.18 -19.18 -12.42
C ILE A 161 -12.35 -20.47 -12.28
N ALA A 162 -11.30 -20.44 -11.47
CA ALA A 162 -10.37 -21.57 -11.28
C ALA A 162 -10.80 -22.55 -10.17
N LEU A 163 -11.92 -22.29 -9.49
CA LEU A 163 -12.58 -23.14 -8.50
C LEU A 163 -13.80 -23.82 -9.14
#